data_AF-A0A920MH08-F1
#
_entry.id   AF-A0A920MH08-F1
#
_cell.length_a   1.000
_cell.length_b   1.000
_cell.length_c   1.000
_cell.angle_alpha   90.00
_cell.angle_beta   90.00
_cell.angle_gamma   90.00
#
_symmetry.space_group_name_H-M   'P 1'
#
loop_
_entity.id
_entity.type
_entity.pdbx_description
1 polymer ?
#
loop_
_entity_poly.entity_id
_entity_poly.type
_entity_poly.pdbx_seq_one_letter_code
_entity_poly.pdbx_strand_id
1 'polypeptide(L)'
;MSLVKNFPHNGIVTVNRVILKDEYTLDDLQLRVAEMCENVKTYHSETGFVGGMVVLNSGQISNEGSDVGKALDSDLKNKEALIITFWKS
;
A
#
# COMPACT_ATOMS: atom_id res chain seq x y z
N MET A 1 -9.01 8.40 17.55
CA MET A 1 -9.40 8.29 16.12
C MET A 1 -8.62 7.11 15.55
N SER A 2 -9.27 6.12 14.93
CA SER A 2 -8.58 4.95 14.33
C SER A 2 -8.55 5.11 12.81
N LEU A 3 -7.44 4.73 12.17
CA LEU A 3 -7.30 4.76 10.70
C LEU A 3 -8.38 3.92 10.02
N VAL A 4 -8.64 2.72 10.57
CA VAL A 4 -9.75 1.84 10.16
C VAL A 4 -10.68 1.68 11.35
N LYS A 5 -11.94 2.08 11.18
CA LYS A 5 -12.95 2.05 12.25
C LYS A 5 -13.24 0.59 12.65
N ASN A 6 -13.22 0.31 13.95
CA ASN A 6 -13.49 -1.01 14.53
C ASN A 6 -12.59 -2.15 13.99
N PHE A 7 -11.36 -1.84 13.57
CA PHE A 7 -10.41 -2.89 13.19
C PHE A 7 -10.05 -3.76 14.41
N PRO A 8 -10.11 -5.10 14.32
CA PRO A 8 -9.86 -5.97 15.47
C PRO A 8 -8.43 -5.84 15.97
N HIS A 9 -8.23 -5.96 17.29
CA HIS A 9 -6.88 -5.93 17.88
C HIS A 9 -5.98 -7.10 17.41
N ASN A 10 -6.59 -8.22 17.04
CA ASN A 10 -5.94 -9.39 16.47
C ASN A 10 -6.09 -9.46 14.93
N GLY A 11 -6.56 -8.39 14.30
CA GLY A 11 -6.68 -8.33 12.84
C GLY A 11 -5.30 -8.36 12.19
N ILE A 12 -5.24 -8.90 10.97
CA ILE A 12 -4.01 -9.03 10.20
C ILE A 12 -3.90 -7.86 9.22
N VAL A 13 -2.72 -7.24 9.18
CA VAL A 13 -2.37 -6.24 8.16
C VAL A 13 -1.29 -6.83 7.28
N THR A 14 -1.55 -6.92 5.98
CA THR A 14 -0.51 -7.31 5.01
C THR A 14 0.02 -6.06 4.32
N VAL A 15 1.34 -6.02 4.13
CA VAL A 15 2.03 -4.93 3.44
C VAL A 15 2.84 -5.54 2.32
N ASN A 16 2.38 -5.36 1.10
CA ASN A 16 3.06 -5.85 -0.09
C ASN A 16 3.79 -4.70 -0.75
N ARG A 17 5.11 -4.82 -0.86
CA ARG A 17 5.95 -3.85 -1.59
C ARG A 17 5.90 -4.18 -3.07
N VAL A 18 5.50 -3.21 -3.87
CA VAL A 18 5.42 -3.31 -5.32
C VAL A 18 6.43 -2.36 -5.93
N ILE A 19 7.30 -2.90 -6.78
CA ILE A 19 8.27 -2.14 -7.56
C ILE A 19 7.91 -2.34 -9.03
N LEU A 20 7.61 -1.23 -9.71
CA LEU A 20 7.31 -1.23 -11.13
C LEU A 20 8.57 -1.55 -11.94
N LYS A 21 8.41 -2.45 -12.92
CA LYS A 21 9.42 -2.63 -13.96
C LYS A 21 9.37 -1.44 -14.92
N ASP A 22 10.46 -1.21 -15.64
CA ASP A 22 10.62 -0.03 -16.50
C ASP A 22 9.58 0.06 -17.63
N GLU A 23 9.00 -1.06 -18.05
CA GLU A 23 7.95 -1.12 -19.07
C GLU A 23 6.54 -0.76 -18.56
N TYR A 24 6.35 -0.53 -17.26
CA TYR A 24 5.05 -0.22 -16.65
C TYR A 24 4.99 1.18 -16.04
N THR A 25 3.80 1.76 -16.09
CA THR A 25 3.51 3.11 -15.57
C THR A 25 2.73 3.05 -14.26
N LEU A 26 2.62 4.21 -13.60
CA LEU A 26 1.74 4.37 -12.44
C LEU A 26 0.26 4.18 -12.79
N ASP A 27 -0.14 4.48 -14.03
CA ASP A 27 -1.51 4.27 -14.48
C ASP A 27 -1.81 2.78 -14.64
N ASP A 28 -0.85 2.00 -15.16
CA ASP A 28 -0.96 0.54 -15.22
C ASP A 28 -1.12 -0.05 -13.81
N LEU A 29 -0.33 0.43 -12.86
CA LEU A 29 -0.42 0.00 -11.47
C LEU A 29 -1.80 0.31 -10.88
N GLN A 30 -2.30 1.54 -11.07
CA GLN A 30 -3.61 1.96 -10.56
C GLN A 30 -4.73 1.10 -11.13
N LEU A 31 -4.68 0.79 -12.43
CA LEU A 31 -5.67 -0.08 -13.07
C LEU A 31 -5.65 -1.49 -12.46
N ARG A 32 -4.46 -2.09 -12.31
CA ARG A 32 -4.32 -3.44 -11.71
C ARG A 32 -4.76 -3.50 -10.25
N VAL A 33 -4.46 -2.45 -9.49
CA VAL A 33 -4.94 -2.31 -8.11
C VAL A 33 -6.45 -2.23 -8.06
N ALA A 34 -7.08 -1.47 -8.96
CA ALA A 34 -8.54 -1.37 -9.01
C ALA A 34 -9.18 -2.73 -9.31
N GLU A 35 -8.65 -3.47 -10.28
CA GLU A 35 -9.06 -4.84 -10.60
C GLU A 35 -8.92 -5.77 -9.38
N MET A 36 -7.77 -5.73 -8.70
CA MET A 36 -7.52 -6.51 -7.49
C MET A 36 -8.53 -6.18 -6.38
N CYS A 37 -8.78 -4.89 -6.12
CA CYS A 37 -9.74 -4.44 -5.12
C CYS A 37 -11.15 -4.93 -5.44
N GLU A 38 -11.56 -4.91 -6.71
CA GLU A 38 -12.89 -5.40 -7.10
C GLU A 38 -13.00 -6.93 -6.95
N ASN A 39 -11.96 -7.66 -7.32
CA ASN A 39 -11.87 -9.10 -7.14
C ASN A 39 -11.97 -9.49 -5.65
N VAL A 40 -11.21 -8.82 -4.78
CA VAL A 40 -11.22 -9.08 -3.33
C VAL A 40 -12.58 -8.74 -2.71
N LYS A 41 -13.20 -7.63 -3.08
CA LYS A 41 -14.55 -7.30 -2.59
C LYS A 41 -15.59 -8.32 -3.04
N THR A 42 -15.49 -8.80 -4.29
CA THR A 42 -16.47 -9.74 -4.85
C THR A 42 -16.35 -11.12 -4.23
N TYR A 43 -15.14 -11.65 -4.09
CA TYR A 43 -14.94 -13.05 -3.70
C TYR A 43 -14.52 -13.26 -2.25
N HIS A 44 -14.04 -12.22 -1.56
CA HIS A 44 -13.43 -12.34 -0.23
C HIS A 44 -14.09 -11.44 0.83
N SER A 45 -15.17 -10.73 0.51
CA SER A 45 -15.91 -9.89 1.47
C SER A 45 -16.44 -10.68 2.67
N GLU A 46 -16.82 -11.93 2.49
CA GLU A 46 -17.27 -12.81 3.57
C GLU A 46 -16.12 -13.49 4.34
N THR A 47 -14.91 -13.51 3.77
CA THR A 47 -13.73 -14.16 4.36
C THR A 47 -12.93 -13.27 5.30
N GLY A 48 -13.46 -12.10 5.65
CA GLY A 48 -12.86 -11.22 6.66
C GLY A 48 -12.04 -10.05 6.11
N PHE A 49 -12.07 -9.80 4.80
CA PHE A 49 -11.50 -8.57 4.24
C PHE A 49 -12.24 -7.33 4.77
N VAL A 50 -11.48 -6.38 5.32
CA VAL A 50 -12.01 -5.12 5.90
C VAL A 50 -11.82 -3.95 4.92
N GLY A 51 -10.74 -3.98 4.15
CA GLY A 51 -10.40 -2.93 3.20
C GLY A 51 -8.94 -2.97 2.78
N GLY A 52 -8.56 -2.08 1.87
CA GLY A 52 -7.18 -1.90 1.46
C GLY A 52 -6.90 -0.46 1.03
N MET A 53 -5.63 -0.10 1.02
CA MET A 53 -5.15 1.18 0.49
C MET A 53 -3.87 0.95 -0.30
N VAL A 54 -3.66 1.83 -1.28
CA VAL A 54 -2.42 1.89 -2.04
C VAL A 54 -1.77 3.23 -1.80
N VAL A 55 -0.51 3.18 -1.39
CA VAL A 55 0.29 4.37 -1.11
C VAL A 55 1.49 4.40 -2.04
N LEU A 56 1.72 5.53 -2.67
CA LEU A 56 2.84 5.76 -3.58
C LEU A 56 3.99 6.39 -2.81
N ASN A 57 5.22 5.98 -3.13
CA ASN A 57 6.40 6.64 -2.59
C ASN A 57 6.52 8.06 -3.18
N SER A 58 6.29 9.09 -2.36
CA SER A 58 6.40 10.49 -2.74
C SER A 58 7.84 10.99 -2.88
N GLY A 59 8.83 10.16 -2.50
CA GLY A 59 10.25 10.51 -2.44
C GLY A 59 10.60 11.43 -1.28
N GLN A 60 9.66 11.75 -0.39
CA GLN A 60 9.91 12.58 0.79
C GLN A 60 10.35 11.70 1.96
N ILE A 61 11.65 11.42 2.03
CA ILE A 61 12.24 10.70 3.15
C ILE A 61 12.51 11.71 4.28
N SER A 62 11.96 11.47 5.49
CA SER A 62 12.21 12.33 6.64
C SER A 62 13.64 12.15 7.15
N ASN A 63 14.41 13.22 7.15
CA ASN A 63 15.79 13.23 7.66
C ASN A 63 15.84 12.91 9.16
N GLU A 64 14.88 13.42 9.92
CA GLU A 64 14.79 13.23 11.37
C GLU A 64 14.53 11.78 11.77
N GLY A 65 13.91 10.99 10.88
CA GLY A 65 13.58 9.59 11.12
C GLY A 65 14.43 8.56 10.37
N SER A 66 15.29 8.99 9.43
CA SER A 66 15.93 8.06 8.47
C SER A 66 17.45 8.01 8.56
N ASP A 67 18.12 9.13 8.85
CA ASP A 67 19.49 9.24 9.39
C ASP A 67 19.83 10.74 9.50
N VAL A 68 20.65 11.13 10.48
CA VAL A 68 20.97 12.54 10.74
C VAL A 68 21.70 13.17 9.54
N GLY A 69 20.98 13.88 8.67
CA GLY A 69 21.55 14.97 7.86
C GLY A 69 21.69 14.80 6.34
N LYS A 70 20.99 13.87 5.68
CA LYS A 70 20.92 13.87 4.21
C LYS A 70 19.50 13.68 3.70
N ALA A 71 19.00 14.68 2.97
CA ALA A 71 17.86 14.49 2.08
C ALA A 71 18.27 13.46 1.03
N LEU A 72 17.71 12.26 1.15
CA LEU A 72 17.91 11.19 0.18
C LEU A 72 16.73 11.22 -0.79
N ASP A 73 16.98 11.56 -2.05
CA ASP A 73 16.04 11.23 -3.11
C ASP A 73 16.06 9.70 -3.30
N SER A 74 14.89 9.10 -3.40
CA SER A 74 14.77 7.65 -3.65
C SER A 74 14.81 7.39 -5.16
N ASP A 75 15.70 6.52 -5.61
CA ASP A 75 15.71 6.01 -7.00
C ASP A 75 14.39 5.31 -7.37
N LEU A 76 13.60 4.94 -6.37
CA LEU A 76 12.30 4.28 -6.52
C LEU A 76 11.11 5.26 -6.44
N LYS A 77 11.37 6.57 -6.36
CA LYS A 77 10.33 7.59 -6.47
C LYS A 77 9.52 7.36 -7.75
N ASN A 78 8.19 7.38 -7.63
CA ASN A 78 7.25 7.08 -8.72
C ASN A 78 7.36 5.65 -9.33
N LYS A 79 8.19 4.76 -8.77
CA LYS A 79 8.31 3.35 -9.17
C LYS A 79 7.92 2.38 -8.06
N GLU A 80 7.75 2.86 -6.84
CA GLU A 80 7.39 2.05 -5.68
C GLU A 80 6.03 2.43 -5.11
N ALA A 81 5.27 1.39 -4.79
CA ALA A 81 4.02 1.48 -4.07
C ALA A 81 3.95 0.42 -2.97
N LEU A 82 3.16 0.69 -1.95
CA LEU A 82 2.74 -0.33 -0.99
C LEU A 82 1.26 -0.62 -1.18
N ILE A 83 0.92 -1.89 -1.31
CA ILE A 83 -0.46 -2.37 -1.26
C ILE A 83 -0.69 -2.92 0.15
N ILE A 84 -1.51 -2.21 0.91
CA ILE A 84 -1.81 -2.51 2.31
C ILE A 84 -3.24 -3.04 2.40
N THR A 85 -3.44 -4.21 3.00
CA THR A 85 -4.78 -4.78 3.19
C THR A 85 -5.03 -5.19 4.63
N PHE A 86 -6.28 -5.07 5.05
CA PHE A 86 -6.73 -5.26 6.43
C PHE A 86 -7.71 -6.43 6.51
N TRP A 87 -7.46 -7.37 7.42
CA TRP A 87 -8.20 -8.62 7.56
C TRP A 87 -8.59 -8.85 9.02
N LYS A 88 -9.74 -9.49 9.24
CA LYS A 88 -10.22 -9.81 10.60
C LYS A 88 -9.44 -10.95 11.27
N SER A 89 -8.86 -11.85 10.48
CA SER A 89 -8.12 -13.05 10.91
C SER A 89 -7.24 -13.59 9.79
#